data_AF-A0A9N9F430-F1
#
_entry.id   AF-A0A9N9F430-F1
#
_cell.length_a   1.000
_cell.length_b   1.000
_cell.length_c   1.000
_cell.angle_alpha   90.00
_cell.angle_beta   90.00
_cell.angle_gamma   90.00
#
_symmetry.space_group_name_H-M   'P 1'
#
loop_
_entity.id
_entity.type
_entity.pdbx_description
1 polymer ?
#
loop_
_entity_poly.entity_id
_entity_poly.type
_entity_poly.pdbx_seq_one_letter_code
_entity_poly.pdbx_strand_id
1 'polypeptide(L)'
;MQGEEKAERTGLIAHNKRTLLAIDQVLSYSEIKQHWTLNSTFQNFDMTLLGLQEEDLYIQIEGYLRDLSISKEEILSTVENQLIKKCEEIAKFYYKEEPNKKLLFAKATQLNKIVSSRIEHLRLANLDALNDKNRLAELLADYLKVINEILADLWSMLEEFKYRHEFEKNTTFGDYFSSIVRNILLKLRVLRINALITIYDPDTNEALASIRDHLRVEENEKSKLLRELNTKLTDYQIIGGEFEKVVQEYAEIIKEIEVAEDDIRRITE
;
A
#
# COMPACT_ATOMS: atom_id res chain seq x y z
N MET A 1 65.01 -20.31 -18.63
CA MET A 1 63.98 -21.34 -18.86
C MET A 1 62.79 -20.85 -19.73
N GLN A 2 63.04 -20.04 -20.77
CA GLN A 2 62.02 -19.68 -21.79
C GLN A 2 62.52 -19.95 -23.22
N GLY A 3 63.80 -20.30 -23.40
CA GLY A 3 64.40 -20.64 -24.70
C GLY A 3 64.23 -22.11 -25.08
N GLU A 4 64.35 -23.04 -24.13
CA GLU A 4 64.21 -24.48 -24.38
C GLU A 4 62.76 -24.89 -24.70
N GLU A 5 61.78 -24.29 -24.02
CA GLU A 5 60.36 -24.59 -24.26
C GLU A 5 59.87 -24.08 -25.63
N LYS A 6 60.51 -23.05 -26.19
CA LYS A 6 60.23 -22.56 -27.56
C LYS A 6 60.89 -23.44 -28.62
N ALA A 7 62.09 -23.96 -28.38
CA ALA A 7 62.78 -24.86 -29.29
C ALA A 7 62.11 -26.25 -29.36
N GLU A 8 61.60 -26.76 -28.23
CA GLU A 8 60.82 -28.00 -28.20
C GLU A 8 59.47 -27.86 -28.93
N ARG A 9 58.78 -26.72 -28.78
CA ARG A 9 57.51 -26.46 -29.49
C ARG A 9 57.69 -26.30 -30.99
N THR A 10 58.76 -25.63 -31.46
CA THR A 10 59.03 -25.50 -32.90
C THR A 10 59.52 -26.81 -33.52
N GLY A 11 60.30 -27.61 -32.78
CA GLY A 11 60.68 -28.97 -33.18
C GLY A 11 59.49 -29.91 -33.33
N LEU A 12 58.54 -29.87 -32.39
CA LEU A 12 57.33 -30.70 -32.40
C LEU A 12 56.38 -30.33 -33.54
N ILE A 13 56.25 -29.04 -33.86
CA ILE A 13 55.45 -28.56 -35.00
C ILE A 13 56.10 -28.97 -36.33
N ALA A 14 57.43 -28.89 -36.44
CA ALA A 14 58.15 -29.32 -37.63
C ALA A 14 58.07 -30.84 -37.84
N HIS A 15 58.10 -31.62 -36.76
CA HIS A 15 57.96 -33.08 -36.80
C HIS A 15 56.52 -33.49 -37.14
N ASN A 16 55.49 -32.88 -36.53
CA ASN A 16 54.09 -33.10 -36.90
C ASN A 16 53.80 -32.76 -38.36
N LYS A 17 54.47 -31.74 -38.92
CA LYS A 17 54.33 -31.40 -40.33
C LYS A 17 54.99 -32.45 -41.25
N ARG A 18 56.11 -33.06 -40.83
CA ARG A 18 56.77 -34.14 -41.56
C ARG A 18 55.97 -35.45 -41.50
N THR A 19 55.35 -35.77 -40.37
CA THR A 19 54.51 -36.95 -40.23
C THR A 19 53.19 -36.81 -40.98
N LEU A 20 52.59 -35.61 -40.99
CA LEU A 20 51.39 -35.33 -41.80
C LEU A 20 51.71 -35.42 -43.30
N LEU A 21 52.89 -34.92 -43.73
CA LEU A 21 53.38 -35.11 -45.10
C LEU A 21 53.65 -36.59 -45.43
N ALA A 22 54.21 -37.37 -44.49
CA ALA A 22 54.43 -38.80 -44.68
C ALA A 22 53.10 -39.57 -44.76
N ILE A 23 52.09 -39.19 -43.97
CA ILE A 23 50.74 -39.79 -44.02
C ILE A 23 50.05 -39.43 -45.33
N ASP A 24 50.13 -38.19 -45.79
CA ASP A 24 49.56 -37.72 -47.06
C ASP A 24 50.23 -38.41 -48.27
N GLN A 25 51.54 -38.63 -48.19
CA GLN A 25 52.30 -39.40 -49.17
C GLN A 25 51.95 -40.90 -49.17
N VAL A 26 51.68 -41.50 -48.01
CA VAL A 26 51.20 -42.89 -47.91
C VAL A 26 49.74 -43.01 -48.39
N LEU A 27 48.90 -42.00 -48.15
CA LEU A 27 47.51 -41.98 -48.62
C LEU A 27 47.46 -41.87 -50.15
N SER A 28 48.16 -40.89 -50.72
CA SER A 28 48.31 -40.75 -52.18
C SER A 28 48.94 -41.98 -52.81
N TYR A 29 49.89 -42.64 -52.14
CA TYR A 29 50.42 -43.92 -52.58
C TYR A 29 49.37 -45.04 -52.58
N SER A 30 48.52 -45.12 -51.55
CA SER A 30 47.43 -46.11 -51.48
C SER A 30 46.36 -45.88 -52.55
N GLU A 31 46.09 -44.61 -52.89
CA GLU A 31 45.23 -44.22 -54.01
C GLU A 31 45.85 -44.67 -55.35
N ILE A 32 47.15 -44.44 -55.54
CA ILE A 32 47.88 -44.92 -56.73
C ILE A 32 47.84 -46.45 -56.81
N LYS A 33 47.99 -47.17 -55.70
CA LYS A 33 47.86 -48.64 -55.65
C LYS A 33 46.44 -49.13 -56.00
N GLN A 34 45.40 -48.41 -55.58
CA GLN A 34 44.02 -48.70 -56.00
C GLN A 34 43.83 -48.47 -57.50
N HIS A 35 44.41 -47.41 -58.06
CA HIS A 35 44.39 -47.18 -59.51
C HIS A 35 45.19 -48.23 -60.30
N TRP A 36 46.27 -48.78 -59.74
CA TRP A 36 47.02 -49.90 -60.32
C TRP A 36 46.19 -51.20 -60.34
N THR A 37 45.48 -51.52 -59.25
CA THR A 37 44.66 -52.73 -59.16
C THR A 37 43.41 -52.68 -60.05
N LEU A 38 42.83 -51.48 -60.27
CA LEU A 38 41.70 -51.30 -61.21
C LEU A 38 42.06 -51.48 -62.69
N ASN A 39 43.34 -51.39 -63.07
CA ASN A 39 43.79 -51.56 -64.47
C ASN A 39 44.30 -52.97 -64.80
N SER A 40 44.28 -53.90 -63.84
CA SER A 40 44.69 -55.30 -64.05
C SER A 40 43.69 -56.15 -64.87
N THR A 41 42.59 -55.56 -65.35
CA THR A 41 41.63 -56.24 -66.23
C THR A 41 42.06 -56.29 -67.71
N PHE A 42 43.18 -55.70 -68.10
CA PHE A 42 43.77 -55.90 -69.42
C PHE A 42 45.01 -56.79 -69.34
N GLN A 43 44.88 -57.98 -69.92
CA GLN A 43 45.93 -59.01 -69.99
C GLN A 43 47.23 -58.51 -70.61
N ASN A 44 48.32 -59.03 -70.04
CA ASN A 44 49.61 -59.33 -70.67
C ASN A 44 50.37 -58.14 -71.27
N PHE A 45 51.23 -57.51 -70.46
CA PHE A 45 52.62 -57.20 -70.85
C PHE A 45 53.47 -57.02 -69.58
N ASP A 46 54.58 -57.74 -69.50
CA ASP A 46 55.69 -57.54 -68.55
C ASP A 46 56.46 -56.23 -68.85
N MET A 47 55.76 -55.11 -69.06
CA MET A 47 56.40 -53.81 -69.26
C MET A 47 55.64 -52.68 -68.59
N THR A 48 56.36 -52.06 -67.66
CA THR A 48 56.04 -50.89 -66.86
C THR A 48 56.00 -49.62 -67.71
N LEU A 49 55.06 -48.70 -67.44
CA LEU A 49 55.06 -47.36 -68.07
C LEU A 49 56.14 -46.42 -67.49
N LEU A 50 56.87 -46.83 -66.44
CA LEU A 50 57.97 -46.04 -65.84
C LEU A 50 59.13 -46.86 -65.23
N GLY A 51 59.29 -48.14 -65.60
CA GLY A 51 60.44 -48.95 -65.19
C GLY A 51 60.67 -49.16 -63.69
N LEU A 52 59.66 -48.98 -62.82
CA LEU A 52 59.72 -49.37 -61.41
C LEU A 52 59.09 -50.76 -61.19
N GLN A 53 59.84 -51.63 -60.52
CA GLN A 53 59.37 -52.95 -60.10
C GLN A 53 58.58 -52.88 -58.79
N GLU A 54 57.62 -53.79 -58.60
CA GLU A 54 56.75 -53.84 -57.41
C GLU A 54 57.58 -54.02 -56.12
N GLU A 55 58.75 -54.64 -56.22
CA GLU A 55 59.67 -54.89 -55.11
C GLU A 55 60.34 -53.62 -54.56
N ASP A 56 60.73 -52.67 -55.41
CA ASP A 56 61.32 -51.38 -54.97
C ASP A 56 60.31 -50.52 -54.20
N LEU A 57 59.04 -50.65 -54.57
CA LEU A 57 57.93 -49.94 -53.94
C LEU A 57 57.62 -50.48 -52.54
N TYR A 58 57.72 -51.81 -52.31
CA TYR A 58 57.57 -52.39 -50.98
C TYR A 58 58.66 -51.94 -50.00
N ILE A 59 59.91 -51.83 -50.46
CA ILE A 59 61.03 -51.36 -49.63
C ILE A 59 60.81 -49.90 -49.20
N GLN A 60 60.31 -49.05 -50.09
CA GLN A 60 60.04 -47.65 -49.78
C GLN A 60 58.87 -47.49 -48.80
N ILE A 61 57.79 -48.25 -48.97
CA ILE A 61 56.65 -48.27 -48.04
C ILE A 61 57.07 -48.78 -46.66
N GLU A 62 57.89 -49.83 -46.59
CA GLU A 62 58.37 -50.35 -45.31
C GLU A 62 59.24 -49.33 -44.57
N GLY A 63 60.03 -48.54 -45.30
CA GLY A 63 60.76 -47.38 -44.77
C GLY A 63 59.83 -46.32 -44.18
N TYR A 64 58.80 -45.90 -44.93
CA TYR A 64 57.85 -44.89 -44.45
C TYR A 64 56.95 -45.38 -43.31
N LEU A 65 56.57 -46.67 -43.28
CA LEU A 65 55.84 -47.27 -42.17
C LEU A 65 56.69 -47.38 -40.91
N ARG A 66 58.00 -47.59 -41.06
CA ARG A 66 58.95 -47.59 -39.94
C ARG A 66 59.11 -46.18 -39.37
N ASP A 67 59.24 -45.17 -40.23
CA ASP A 67 59.26 -43.76 -39.82
C ASP A 67 57.94 -43.31 -39.17
N LEU A 68 56.80 -43.84 -39.64
CA LEU A 68 55.48 -43.58 -39.05
C LEU A 68 55.32 -44.26 -37.67
N SER A 69 55.90 -45.45 -37.51
CA SER A 69 55.86 -46.18 -36.24
C SER A 69 56.75 -45.50 -35.20
N ILE A 70 57.96 -45.06 -35.61
CA ILE A 70 58.87 -44.29 -34.76
C ILE A 70 58.23 -42.96 -34.36
N SER A 71 57.62 -42.24 -35.30
CA SER A 71 56.94 -40.97 -34.98
C SER A 71 55.69 -41.16 -34.12
N LYS A 72 54.95 -42.27 -34.25
CA LYS A 72 53.84 -42.59 -33.35
C LYS A 72 54.33 -42.84 -31.92
N GLU A 73 55.44 -43.55 -31.74
CA GLU A 73 56.05 -43.78 -30.43
C GLU A 73 56.63 -42.49 -29.82
N GLU A 74 57.20 -41.61 -30.63
CA GLU A 74 57.68 -40.29 -30.20
C GLU A 74 56.52 -39.34 -29.83
N ILE A 75 55.41 -39.36 -30.57
CA ILE A 75 54.21 -38.57 -30.23
C ILE A 75 53.56 -39.12 -28.96
N LEU A 76 53.45 -40.44 -28.83
CA LEU A 76 52.89 -41.08 -27.63
C LEU A 76 53.72 -40.73 -26.40
N SER A 77 55.04 -40.85 -26.48
CA SER A 77 55.93 -40.48 -25.37
C SER A 77 55.87 -38.98 -25.06
N THR A 78 55.70 -38.11 -26.06
CA THR A 78 55.54 -36.66 -25.84
C THR A 78 54.22 -36.33 -25.13
N VAL A 79 53.10 -36.95 -25.54
CA VAL A 79 51.79 -36.76 -24.92
C VAL A 79 51.79 -37.30 -23.49
N GLU A 80 52.38 -38.48 -23.27
CA GLU A 80 52.56 -39.06 -21.94
C GLU A 80 53.40 -38.14 -21.05
N ASN A 81 54.50 -37.60 -21.56
CA ASN A 81 55.34 -36.65 -20.82
C ASN A 81 54.59 -35.36 -20.46
N GLN A 82 53.73 -34.83 -21.34
CA GLN A 82 52.91 -33.65 -21.02
C GLN A 82 51.81 -33.96 -20.00
N LEU A 83 51.17 -35.13 -20.11
CA LEU A 83 50.18 -35.59 -19.16
C LEU A 83 50.79 -35.78 -17.76
N ILE A 84 51.97 -36.40 -17.69
CA ILE A 84 52.74 -36.59 -16.46
C ILE A 84 53.09 -35.22 -15.86
N LYS A 85 53.61 -34.27 -16.65
CA LYS A 85 53.90 -32.90 -16.19
C LYS A 85 52.66 -32.21 -15.59
N LYS A 86 51.49 -32.33 -16.23
CA LYS A 86 50.25 -31.74 -15.70
C LYS A 86 49.74 -32.43 -14.45
N CYS A 87 49.82 -33.75 -14.37
CA CYS A 87 49.51 -34.50 -13.16
C CYS A 87 50.47 -34.16 -12.00
N GLU A 88 51.76 -33.95 -12.30
CA GLU A 88 52.76 -33.51 -11.34
C GLU A 88 52.49 -32.08 -10.82
N GLU A 89 52.12 -31.14 -11.70
CA GLU A 89 51.73 -29.76 -11.32
C GLU A 89 50.53 -29.76 -10.36
N ILE A 90 49.49 -30.55 -10.67
CA ILE A 90 48.28 -30.66 -9.84
C ILE A 90 48.61 -31.31 -8.48
N ALA A 91 49.43 -32.36 -8.48
CA ALA A 91 49.87 -33.01 -7.24
C ALA A 91 50.73 -32.08 -6.38
N LYS A 92 51.63 -31.29 -6.98
CA LYS A 92 52.42 -30.27 -6.28
C LYS A 92 51.56 -29.18 -5.66
N PHE A 93 50.52 -28.72 -6.37
CA PHE A 93 49.58 -27.72 -5.85
C PHE A 93 48.82 -28.24 -4.61
N TYR A 94 48.38 -29.50 -4.64
CA TYR A 94 47.60 -30.09 -3.55
C TYR A 94 48.45 -30.46 -2.33
N TYR A 95 49.63 -31.07 -2.53
CA TYR A 95 50.44 -31.62 -1.45
C TYR A 95 51.54 -30.68 -0.92
N LYS A 96 51.85 -29.56 -1.60
CA LYS A 96 52.83 -28.50 -1.24
C LYS A 96 54.27 -28.94 -0.90
N GLU A 97 54.56 -30.23 -0.80
CA GLU A 97 55.91 -30.80 -0.60
C GLU A 97 56.44 -31.42 -1.89
N GLU A 98 57.76 -31.42 -2.11
CA GLU A 98 58.41 -32.08 -3.23
C GLU A 98 58.62 -33.58 -2.95
N PRO A 99 58.08 -34.51 -3.78
CA PRO A 99 58.53 -35.88 -3.75
C PRO A 99 58.97 -36.37 -5.14
N ASN A 100 59.77 -37.44 -5.11
CA ASN A 100 60.22 -38.19 -6.28
C ASN A 100 59.10 -38.41 -7.33
N LYS A 101 59.44 -38.27 -8.62
CA LYS A 101 58.53 -38.37 -9.78
C LYS A 101 57.60 -39.61 -9.75
N LYS A 102 58.10 -40.75 -9.25
CA LYS A 102 57.30 -41.99 -9.09
C LYS A 102 56.22 -41.89 -7.99
N LEU A 103 56.48 -41.14 -6.91
CA LEU A 103 55.51 -40.89 -5.85
C LEU A 103 54.47 -39.85 -6.26
N LEU A 104 54.82 -38.90 -7.13
CA LEU A 104 53.88 -37.92 -7.67
C LEU A 104 52.79 -38.57 -8.53
N PHE A 105 53.16 -39.55 -9.38
CA PHE A 105 52.17 -40.29 -10.18
C PHE A 105 51.24 -41.16 -9.32
N ALA A 106 51.77 -41.84 -8.31
CA ALA A 106 50.97 -42.58 -7.34
C ALA A 106 50.06 -41.67 -6.50
N LYS A 107 50.55 -40.48 -6.12
CA LYS A 107 49.74 -39.46 -5.42
C LYS A 107 48.68 -38.83 -6.34
N ALA A 108 48.97 -38.62 -7.62
CA ALA A 108 48.01 -38.08 -8.58
C ALA A 108 46.84 -39.04 -8.85
N THR A 109 47.10 -40.35 -8.88
CA THR A 109 46.03 -41.36 -9.00
C THR A 109 45.20 -41.49 -7.71
N GLN A 110 45.80 -41.28 -6.54
CA GLN A 110 45.08 -41.20 -5.27
C GLN A 110 44.28 -39.89 -5.11
N LEU A 111 44.75 -38.79 -5.70
CA LEU A 111 44.10 -37.49 -5.66
C LEU A 111 42.67 -37.54 -6.23
N ASN A 112 42.45 -38.30 -7.30
CA ASN A 112 41.10 -38.45 -7.87
C ASN A 112 40.11 -39.06 -6.86
N LYS A 113 40.56 -40.03 -6.05
CA LYS A 113 39.73 -40.62 -4.99
C LYS A 113 39.45 -39.64 -3.85
N ILE A 114 40.42 -38.79 -3.49
CA ILE A 114 40.26 -37.77 -2.45
C ILE A 114 39.37 -36.62 -2.92
N VAL A 115 39.52 -36.19 -4.18
CA VAL A 115 38.69 -35.14 -4.77
C VAL A 115 37.25 -35.61 -4.92
N SER A 116 37.02 -36.83 -5.40
CA SER A 116 35.66 -37.39 -5.48
C SER A 116 35.02 -37.55 -4.10
N SER A 117 35.74 -38.07 -3.10
CA SER A 117 35.21 -38.15 -1.73
C SER A 117 34.93 -36.76 -1.14
N ARG A 118 35.77 -35.76 -1.42
CA ARG A 118 35.55 -34.39 -0.95
C ARG A 118 34.36 -33.74 -1.64
N ILE A 119 34.16 -33.96 -2.93
CA ILE A 119 32.99 -33.49 -3.67
C ILE A 119 31.72 -34.10 -3.07
N GLU A 120 31.72 -35.40 -2.78
CA GLU A 120 30.57 -36.05 -2.13
C GLU A 120 30.32 -35.50 -0.71
N HIS A 121 31.36 -35.29 0.10
CA HIS A 121 31.20 -34.64 1.40
C HIS A 121 30.66 -33.22 1.30
N LEU A 122 31.09 -32.43 0.31
CA LEU A 122 30.55 -31.09 0.07
C LEU A 122 29.11 -31.13 -0.42
N ARG A 123 28.73 -32.12 -1.22
CA ARG A 123 27.33 -32.35 -1.64
C ARG A 123 26.45 -32.66 -0.45
N LEU A 124 26.87 -33.59 0.40
CA LEU A 124 26.13 -33.93 1.62
C LEU A 124 26.01 -32.72 2.55
N ALA A 125 27.10 -32.00 2.81
CA ALA A 125 27.07 -30.80 3.65
C ALA A 125 26.17 -29.69 3.05
N ASN A 126 26.11 -29.56 1.72
CA ASN A 126 25.19 -28.63 1.08
C ASN A 126 23.72 -29.05 1.22
N LEU A 127 23.42 -30.36 1.14
CA LEU A 127 22.08 -30.87 1.38
C LEU A 127 21.65 -30.64 2.82
N ASP A 128 22.54 -30.90 3.78
CA ASP A 128 22.30 -30.63 5.20
C ASP A 128 22.04 -29.14 5.45
N ALA A 129 22.87 -28.25 4.88
CA ALA A 129 22.68 -26.80 4.99
C ALA A 129 21.37 -26.31 4.34
N LEU A 130 20.89 -26.99 3.30
CA LEU A 130 19.61 -26.68 2.66
C LEU A 130 18.44 -27.13 3.56
N ASN A 131 18.54 -28.33 4.15
CA ASN A 131 17.56 -28.82 5.12
C ASN A 131 17.48 -27.92 6.36
N ASP A 132 18.61 -27.45 6.88
CA ASP A 132 18.63 -26.51 8.01
C ASP A 132 17.94 -25.18 7.65
N LYS A 133 18.15 -24.67 6.44
CA LYS A 133 17.46 -23.46 5.94
C LYS A 133 15.95 -23.68 5.82
N ASN A 134 15.52 -24.83 5.31
CA ASN A 134 14.10 -25.17 5.20
C ASN A 134 13.45 -25.28 6.58
N ARG A 135 14.13 -25.93 7.53
CA ARG A 135 13.66 -26.03 8.91
C ARG A 135 13.53 -24.67 9.58
N LEU A 136 14.47 -23.76 9.34
CA LEU A 136 14.37 -22.38 9.81
C LEU A 136 13.20 -21.63 9.17
N ALA A 137 12.93 -21.86 7.88
CA ALA A 137 11.79 -21.26 7.20
C ALA A 137 10.45 -21.77 7.73
N GLU A 138 10.34 -23.07 8.01
CA GLU A 138 9.16 -23.67 8.65
C GLU A 138 8.92 -23.09 10.04
N LEU A 139 9.98 -23.04 10.86
CA LEU A 139 9.92 -22.46 12.20
C LEU A 139 9.50 -20.98 12.17
N LEU A 140 10.01 -20.21 11.20
CA LEU A 140 9.62 -18.81 11.00
C LEU A 140 8.16 -18.68 10.53
N ALA A 141 7.68 -19.57 9.67
CA ALA A 141 6.29 -19.61 9.25
C ALA A 141 5.36 -19.91 10.44
N ASP A 142 5.75 -20.85 11.31
CA ASP A 142 5.02 -21.16 12.54
C ASP A 142 4.98 -19.95 13.49
N TYR A 143 6.10 -19.26 13.70
CA TYR A 143 6.12 -18.03 14.50
C TYR A 143 5.22 -16.94 13.92
N LEU A 144 5.26 -16.71 12.61
CA LEU A 144 4.39 -15.74 11.96
C LEU A 144 2.91 -16.12 12.09
N LYS A 145 2.59 -17.42 12.02
CA LYS A 145 1.23 -17.92 12.22
C LYS A 145 0.73 -17.61 13.64
N VAL A 146 1.53 -17.92 14.67
CA VAL A 146 1.18 -17.61 16.07
C VAL A 146 1.00 -16.11 16.28
N ILE A 147 1.87 -15.27 15.69
CA ILE A 147 1.73 -13.81 15.76
C ILE A 147 0.41 -13.36 15.13
N ASN A 148 0.04 -13.91 13.99
CA ASN A 148 -1.23 -13.58 13.32
C ASN A 148 -2.44 -14.03 14.15
N GLU A 149 -2.38 -15.20 14.78
CA GLU A 149 -3.44 -15.67 15.69
C GLU A 149 -3.61 -14.72 16.88
N ILE A 150 -2.52 -14.36 17.54
CA ILE A 150 -2.55 -13.38 18.66
C ILE A 150 -3.09 -12.02 18.19
N LEU A 151 -2.70 -11.56 16.99
CA LEU A 151 -3.17 -10.29 16.46
C LEU A 151 -4.66 -10.33 16.13
N ALA A 152 -5.17 -11.45 15.58
CA ALA A 152 -6.58 -11.65 15.33
C ALA A 152 -7.39 -11.69 16.62
N ASP A 153 -6.90 -12.38 17.66
CA ASP A 153 -7.53 -12.43 18.98
C ASP A 153 -7.57 -11.04 19.63
N LEU A 154 -6.45 -10.29 19.58
CA LEU A 154 -6.39 -8.92 20.07
C LEU A 154 -7.35 -7.99 19.31
N TRP A 155 -7.46 -8.16 18.00
CA TRP A 155 -8.38 -7.40 17.19
C TRP A 155 -9.84 -7.69 17.56
N SER A 156 -10.20 -8.97 17.70
CA SER A 156 -11.54 -9.39 18.12
C SER A 156 -11.89 -8.85 19.51
N MET A 157 -10.93 -8.90 20.45
CA MET A 157 -11.11 -8.36 21.80
C MET A 157 -11.28 -6.84 21.79
N LEU A 158 -10.50 -6.13 20.98
CA LEU A 158 -10.61 -4.68 20.81
C LEU A 158 -11.96 -4.31 20.18
N GLU A 159 -12.41 -5.07 19.19
CA GLU A 159 -13.70 -4.88 18.54
C GLU A 159 -14.84 -5.10 19.55
N GLU A 160 -14.83 -6.20 20.30
CA GLU A 160 -15.84 -6.45 21.32
C GLU A 160 -15.84 -5.35 22.40
N PHE A 161 -14.68 -4.95 22.91
CA PHE A 161 -14.60 -3.93 23.94
C PHE A 161 -15.05 -2.56 23.45
N LYS A 162 -14.55 -2.10 22.29
CA LYS A 162 -14.83 -0.77 21.77
C LYS A 162 -16.24 -0.65 21.21
N TYR A 163 -16.77 -1.68 20.55
CA TYR A 163 -18.09 -1.58 19.95
C TYR A 163 -19.20 -2.03 20.90
N ARG A 164 -18.98 -3.04 21.73
CA ARG A 164 -20.05 -3.56 22.59
C ARG A 164 -20.08 -2.85 23.93
N HIS A 165 -18.97 -2.86 24.66
CA HIS A 165 -18.95 -2.31 26.01
C HIS A 165 -19.04 -0.79 26.04
N GLU A 166 -18.28 -0.07 25.20
CA GLU A 166 -18.36 1.39 25.16
C GLU A 166 -19.72 1.88 24.65
N PHE A 167 -20.31 1.20 23.66
CA PHE A 167 -21.65 1.53 23.18
C PHE A 167 -22.70 1.29 24.27
N GLU A 168 -22.71 0.11 24.89
CA GLU A 168 -23.64 -0.22 25.97
C GLU A 168 -23.51 0.76 27.14
N LYS A 169 -22.27 1.07 27.56
CA LYS A 169 -21.98 2.10 28.55
C LYS A 169 -22.54 3.45 28.13
N ASN A 170 -22.31 3.89 26.90
CA ASN A 170 -22.80 5.17 26.42
C ASN A 170 -24.34 5.22 26.34
N THR A 171 -24.99 4.12 25.93
CA THR A 171 -26.46 4.03 25.91
C THR A 171 -27.05 4.09 27.31
N THR A 172 -26.49 3.34 28.27
CA THR A 172 -26.96 3.33 29.66
C THR A 172 -26.76 4.69 30.34
N PHE A 173 -25.63 5.38 30.09
CA PHE A 173 -25.45 6.76 30.54
C PHE A 173 -26.44 7.72 29.87
N GLY A 174 -26.67 7.57 28.56
CA GLY A 174 -27.67 8.36 27.83
C GLY A 174 -29.06 8.24 28.43
N ASP A 175 -29.50 7.01 28.72
CA ASP A 175 -30.79 6.72 29.35
C ASP A 175 -30.86 7.25 30.78
N TYR A 176 -29.79 7.11 31.56
CA TYR A 176 -29.68 7.66 32.90
C TYR A 176 -29.85 9.18 32.90
N PHE A 177 -29.11 9.91 32.06
CA PHE A 177 -29.23 11.36 31.95
C PHE A 177 -30.58 11.79 31.37
N SER A 178 -31.13 11.05 30.41
CA SER A 178 -32.48 11.30 29.89
C SER A 178 -33.53 11.18 31.00
N SER A 179 -33.41 10.15 31.85
CA SER A 179 -34.29 9.96 33.01
C SER A 179 -34.16 11.09 34.04
N ILE A 180 -32.92 11.54 34.33
CA ILE A 180 -32.69 12.71 35.19
C ILE A 180 -33.36 13.96 34.62
N VAL A 181 -33.17 14.24 33.33
CA VAL A 181 -33.76 15.42 32.69
C VAL A 181 -35.29 15.35 32.73
N ARG A 182 -35.89 14.19 32.45
CA ARG A 182 -37.34 13.99 32.59
C ARG A 182 -37.82 14.20 34.02
N ASN A 183 -37.07 13.71 35.02
CA ASN A 183 -37.41 13.90 36.44
C ASN A 183 -37.37 15.38 36.83
N ILE A 184 -36.33 16.11 36.42
CA ILE A 184 -36.20 17.55 36.68
C ILE A 184 -37.35 18.31 36.00
N LEU A 185 -37.66 17.99 34.75
CA LEU A 185 -38.75 18.63 34.02
C LEU A 185 -40.10 18.37 34.69
N LEU A 186 -40.32 17.15 35.19
CA LEU A 186 -41.52 16.80 35.96
C LEU A 186 -41.58 17.59 37.28
N LYS A 187 -40.47 17.68 38.03
CA LYS A 187 -40.38 18.48 39.25
C LYS A 187 -40.68 19.96 38.98
N LEU A 188 -40.16 20.53 37.90
CA LEU A 188 -40.45 21.91 37.49
C LEU A 188 -41.93 22.11 37.15
N ARG A 189 -42.58 21.14 36.48
CA ARG A 189 -44.02 21.19 36.21
C ARG A 189 -44.84 21.14 37.49
N VAL A 190 -44.47 20.27 38.44
CA VAL A 190 -45.14 20.20 39.75
C VAL A 190 -44.97 21.51 40.51
N LEU A 191 -43.75 22.07 40.56
CA LEU A 191 -43.49 23.36 41.19
C LEU A 191 -44.32 24.49 40.55
N ARG A 192 -44.44 24.51 39.22
CA ARG A 192 -45.30 25.46 38.51
C ARG A 192 -46.77 25.32 38.93
N ILE A 193 -47.29 24.09 38.99
CA ILE A 193 -48.68 23.85 39.41
C ILE A 193 -48.88 24.27 40.86
N ASN A 194 -47.96 23.91 41.77
CA ASN A 194 -48.02 24.33 43.16
C ASN A 194 -48.01 25.86 43.28
N ALA A 195 -47.13 26.55 42.56
CA ALA A 195 -47.12 28.02 42.55
C ALA A 195 -48.44 28.60 42.05
N LEU A 196 -49.05 28.01 41.00
CA LEU A 196 -50.36 28.44 40.52
C LEU A 196 -51.45 28.22 41.56
N ILE A 197 -51.47 27.07 42.24
CA ILE A 197 -52.41 26.79 43.32
C ILE A 197 -52.25 27.80 44.46
N THR A 198 -51.01 28.14 44.83
CA THR A 198 -50.73 29.11 45.89
C THR A 198 -51.14 30.54 45.50
N ILE A 199 -50.97 30.94 44.23
CA ILE A 199 -51.36 32.27 43.75
C ILE A 199 -52.89 32.36 43.59
N TYR A 200 -53.50 31.33 43.01
CA TYR A 200 -54.94 31.22 42.77
C TYR A 200 -55.60 30.36 43.84
N ASP A 201 -55.39 30.73 45.09
CA ASP A 201 -56.14 30.17 46.22
C ASP A 201 -57.64 30.49 46.02
N PRO A 202 -58.58 29.64 46.46
CA PRO A 202 -60.00 29.91 46.29
C PRO A 202 -60.38 31.24 46.95
N ASP A 203 -59.78 31.54 48.10
CA ASP A 203 -59.99 32.77 48.86
C ASP A 203 -59.50 34.00 48.09
N THR A 204 -58.33 33.92 47.43
CA THR A 204 -57.82 35.05 46.62
C THR A 204 -58.65 35.24 45.35
N ASN A 205 -59.11 34.16 44.73
CA ASN A 205 -59.98 34.23 43.56
C ASN A 205 -61.37 34.80 43.90
N GLU A 206 -61.95 34.43 45.04
CA GLU A 206 -63.23 34.96 45.51
C GLU A 206 -63.10 36.45 45.87
N ALA A 207 -62.02 36.84 46.55
CA ALA A 207 -61.72 38.24 46.81
C ALA A 207 -61.55 39.05 45.52
N LEU A 208 -60.80 38.54 44.54
CA LEU A 208 -60.64 39.18 43.23
C LEU A 208 -61.96 39.27 42.46
N ALA A 209 -62.82 38.26 42.55
CA ALA A 209 -64.15 38.29 41.96
C ALA A 209 -65.02 39.37 42.61
N SER A 210 -65.02 39.46 43.94
CA SER A 210 -65.75 40.49 44.68
C SER A 210 -65.27 41.90 44.34
N ILE A 211 -63.94 42.11 44.23
CA ILE A 211 -63.38 43.40 43.83
C ILE A 211 -63.81 43.76 42.41
N ARG A 212 -63.73 42.81 41.48
CA ARG A 212 -64.17 43.02 40.09
C ARG A 212 -65.65 43.39 40.01
N ASP A 213 -66.50 42.73 40.78
CA ASP A 213 -67.93 42.99 40.78
C ASP A 213 -68.23 44.36 41.40
N HIS A 214 -67.55 44.73 42.49
CA HIS A 214 -67.65 46.08 43.07
C HIS A 214 -67.20 47.16 42.07
N LEU A 215 -66.07 46.97 41.39
CA LEU A 215 -65.56 47.92 40.39
C LEU A 215 -66.54 48.06 39.22
N ARG A 216 -67.17 46.98 38.77
CA ARG A 216 -68.21 47.03 37.73
C ARG A 216 -69.44 47.79 38.17
N VAL A 217 -69.87 47.64 39.43
CA VAL A 217 -71.00 48.39 39.98
C VAL A 217 -70.67 49.88 40.01
N GLU A 218 -69.52 50.24 40.58
CA GLU A 218 -69.03 51.63 40.63
C GLU A 218 -68.90 52.25 39.23
N GLU A 219 -68.31 51.53 38.28
CA GLU A 219 -68.20 51.99 36.89
C GLU A 219 -69.58 52.26 36.29
N ASN A 220 -70.54 51.35 36.51
CA ASN A 220 -71.90 51.52 36.02
C ASN A 220 -72.60 52.72 36.66
N GLU A 221 -72.45 52.92 37.98
CA GLU A 221 -73.00 54.08 38.69
C GLU A 221 -72.40 55.40 38.20
N LYS A 222 -71.07 55.47 38.07
CA LYS A 222 -70.38 56.64 37.51
C LYS A 222 -70.82 56.90 36.07
N SER A 223 -71.00 55.85 35.27
CA SER A 223 -71.48 55.98 33.89
C SER A 223 -72.92 56.51 33.82
N LYS A 224 -73.81 56.11 34.74
CA LYS A 224 -75.17 56.64 34.86
C LYS A 224 -75.15 58.11 35.27
N LEU A 225 -74.38 58.45 36.30
CA LEU A 225 -74.21 59.83 36.75
C LEU A 225 -73.66 60.73 35.64
N LEU A 226 -72.68 60.26 34.87
CA LEU A 226 -72.17 61.00 33.70
C LEU A 226 -73.25 61.21 32.64
N ARG A 227 -74.08 60.21 32.38
CA ARG A 227 -75.22 60.36 31.44
C ARG A 227 -76.22 61.40 31.95
N GLU A 228 -76.59 61.34 33.23
CA GLU A 228 -77.51 62.31 33.85
C GLU A 228 -76.96 63.74 33.87
N LEU A 229 -75.65 63.90 34.14
CA LEU A 229 -75.00 65.20 34.13
C LEU A 229 -74.95 65.75 32.70
N ASN A 230 -74.64 64.90 31.72
CA ASN A 230 -74.64 65.29 30.31
C ASN A 230 -76.04 65.70 29.85
N THR A 231 -77.10 64.98 30.24
CA THR A 231 -78.47 65.39 29.90
C THR A 231 -78.83 66.74 30.52
N LYS A 232 -78.47 66.98 31.80
CA LYS A 232 -78.69 68.28 32.43
C LYS A 232 -77.89 69.39 31.74
N LEU A 233 -76.65 69.11 31.34
CA LEU A 233 -75.81 70.07 30.64
C LEU A 233 -76.38 70.40 29.25
N THR A 234 -76.91 69.41 28.53
CA THR A 234 -77.60 69.66 27.26
C THR A 234 -78.87 70.50 27.47
N ASP A 235 -79.64 70.25 28.53
CA ASP A 235 -80.83 71.04 28.84
C ASP A 235 -80.45 72.50 29.14
N TYR A 236 -79.42 72.73 29.94
CA TYR A 236 -78.89 74.08 30.19
C TYR A 236 -78.35 74.74 28.92
N GLN A 237 -77.72 73.98 28.02
CA GLN A 237 -77.21 74.52 26.76
C GLN A 237 -78.35 74.95 25.83
N ILE A 238 -79.46 74.21 25.80
CA ILE A 238 -80.67 74.57 25.04
C ILE A 238 -81.28 75.85 25.62
N ILE A 239 -81.46 75.91 26.94
CA ILE A 239 -82.01 77.08 27.64
C ILE A 239 -81.09 78.31 27.51
N GLY A 240 -79.77 78.12 27.52
CA GLY A 240 -78.79 79.19 27.35
C GLY A 240 -78.96 79.94 26.03
N GLY A 241 -79.29 79.24 24.95
CA GLY A 241 -79.57 79.85 23.65
C GLY A 241 -80.89 80.66 23.63
N GLU A 242 -81.87 80.30 24.46
CA GLU A 242 -83.09 81.09 24.65
C GLU A 242 -82.84 82.30 25.54
N PHE A 243 -82.06 82.15 26.62
CA PHE A 243 -81.64 83.26 27.47
C PHE A 243 -80.84 84.32 26.70
N GLU A 244 -79.97 83.90 25.77
CA GLU A 244 -79.20 84.84 24.94
C GLU A 244 -80.12 85.70 24.06
N LYS A 245 -81.23 85.14 23.54
CA LYS A 245 -82.25 85.90 22.82
C LYS A 245 -82.99 86.89 23.72
N VAL A 246 -83.39 86.47 24.91
CA VAL A 246 -84.05 87.36 25.89
C VAL A 246 -83.12 88.51 26.30
N VAL A 247 -81.82 88.24 26.48
CA VAL A 247 -80.82 89.27 26.79
C VAL A 247 -80.67 90.25 25.62
N GLN A 248 -80.70 89.77 24.36
CA GLN A 248 -80.67 90.64 23.17
C GLN A 248 -81.93 91.52 23.09
N GLU A 249 -83.12 90.95 23.23
CA GLU A 249 -84.38 91.70 23.23
C GLU A 249 -84.43 92.74 24.36
N TYR A 250 -83.98 92.38 25.56
CA TYR A 250 -83.89 93.32 26.68
C TYR A 250 -82.88 94.45 26.43
N ALA A 251 -81.75 94.15 25.80
CA ALA A 251 -80.77 95.15 25.40
C ALA A 251 -81.30 96.09 24.31
N GLU A 252 -82.14 95.59 23.39
CA GLU A 252 -82.85 96.42 22.41
C GLU A 252 -83.88 97.33 23.08
N ILE A 253 -84.69 96.81 24.01
CA ILE A 253 -85.64 97.61 24.78
C ILE A 253 -84.93 98.71 25.59
N ILE A 254 -83.79 98.42 26.23
CA ILE A 254 -83.00 99.45 26.93
C ILE A 254 -82.56 100.55 25.96
N LYS A 255 -82.09 100.19 24.76
CA LYS A 255 -81.71 101.19 23.74
C LYS A 255 -82.92 102.01 23.29
N GLU A 256 -84.09 101.39 23.11
CA GLU A 256 -85.32 102.13 22.78
C GLU A 256 -85.74 103.08 23.90
N ILE A 257 -85.59 102.67 25.17
CA ILE A 257 -85.83 103.53 26.33
C ILE A 257 -84.82 104.69 26.35
N GLU A 258 -83.53 104.44 26.12
CA GLU A 258 -82.51 105.50 26.03
C GLU A 258 -82.82 106.50 24.91
N VAL A 259 -83.24 106.01 23.73
CA VAL A 259 -83.67 106.88 22.62
C VAL A 259 -84.92 107.68 22.98
N ALA A 260 -85.91 107.05 23.60
CA ALA A 260 -87.12 107.74 24.05
C ALA A 260 -86.82 108.78 25.14
N GLU A 261 -85.91 108.48 26.07
CA GLU A 261 -85.43 109.44 27.07
C GLU A 261 -84.69 110.62 26.43
N ASP A 262 -83.82 110.36 25.44
CA ASP A 262 -83.14 111.41 24.68
C ASP A 262 -84.11 112.26 23.85
N ASP A 263 -85.14 111.65 23.24
CA ASP A 263 -86.20 112.37 22.52
C ASP A 263 -87.07 113.20 23.48
N ILE A 264 -87.41 112.67 24.65
CA ILE A 264 -88.09 113.44 25.71
C ILE A 264 -87.23 114.63 26.13
N ARG A 265 -85.92 114.44 26.35
CA ARG A 265 -84.99 115.52 26.68
C ARG A 265 -84.95 116.59 25.59
N ARG A 266 -84.94 116.19 24.31
CA ARG A 266 -84.97 117.11 23.16
C ARG A 266 -86.27 117.88 23.00
N ILE A 267 -87.40 117.35 23.45
CA ILE A 267 -88.70 118.06 23.42
C ILE A 267 -88.84 119.02 24.61
N THR A 268 -88.10 118.77 25.70
CA THR A 268 -88.10 119.64 26.89
C THR A 268 -87.07 120.78 26.85
N GLU A 269 -86.23 120.87 25.81
CA GLU A 269 -85.35 122.01 25.50
C GLU A 269 -85.92 122.86 24.35
#